data_AF-A0A2W7MXX8-F1
#
_entry.id   AF-A0A2W7MXX8-F1
#
_cell.length_a   1.000
_cell.length_b   1.000
_cell.length_c   1.000
_cell.angle_alpha   90.00
_cell.angle_beta   90.00
_cell.angle_gamma   90.00
#
_symmetry.space_group_name_H-M   'P 1'
#
loop_
_entity.id
_entity.type
_entity.pdbx_description
1 polymer ?
#
loop_
_entity_poly.entity_id
_entity_poly.type
_entity_poly.pdbx_seq_one_letter_code
_entity_poly.pdbx_strand_id
1 'polypeptide(L)'
;MNLRTRRSFFVPGMCCAQLFGRFIGYSDIFAFRSNDYRILNFMTHQANFPQVNGHVPFEVSRTLLEKYNQAVPRYTSYPPANLFGPFHSSSYRQALEASNGQKPDNISIYIHIPFCHKICFYCGCNSTRMGQTEQVNAYVDAICRELEMVRQHLAPHRKVSQIHYGGGTPNAIAHTHLNRINRLIFDLFPMAEQPEIAIECHPGYLNEEYIKALVDARFNRVSLGIQDFNLQVLKTVNRDPSRLPVDEVMRLFRKYNADVKINLDFIYGLPGQSPESFAQTVSQAIAHAPDRIVTFSYAHVPWIKKYQEALDRAGLPAPDIKLKMFETGFRLMAEGGYREVGMDHFARPDDEMVKALDSGTLHRNFQGYCTRQTTGQVYAFGVSGISQLHRHYVQNTKDITLYIDTISRGEFAVEKGVALSDSEVVVREVINSLMCNRFVLWDELETVLGVDAAEIRRIVHFRDEDFVGLVDDGLVEVSDQGVRVTSVGRFFIRNVAVMFDPAFKGGNLTYSKSV
;
A
#
# COMPACT_ATOMS: atom_id res chain seq x y z
N MET A 1 -8.41 60.69 24.35
CA MET A 1 -9.15 61.64 25.22
C MET A 1 -10.53 61.05 25.44
N ASN A 2 -11.08 60.77 26.61
CA ASN A 2 -10.72 60.90 28.02
C ASN A 2 -11.48 59.77 28.75
N LEU A 3 -10.79 58.88 29.48
CA LEU A 3 -10.71 58.81 30.96
C LEU A 3 -11.98 58.20 31.62
N ARG A 4 -11.88 56.97 32.15
CA ARG A 4 -11.70 56.60 33.61
C ARG A 4 -13.05 56.24 34.24
N THR A 5 -13.28 55.31 35.17
CA THR A 5 -12.54 54.45 36.14
C THR A 5 -13.63 53.63 36.86
N ARG A 6 -13.51 52.39 37.38
CA ARG A 6 -12.74 51.81 38.52
C ARG A 6 -13.29 50.36 38.71
N ARG A 7 -12.47 49.29 38.81
CA ARG A 7 -12.10 48.50 40.03
C ARG A 7 -13.29 48.17 40.97
N SER A 8 -13.56 46.95 41.46
CA SER A 8 -12.66 45.92 42.05
C SER A 8 -13.38 44.60 42.43
N PHE A 9 -12.65 43.47 42.33
CA PHE A 9 -12.57 42.24 43.15
C PHE A 9 -13.75 41.72 44.03
N PHE A 10 -14.15 40.45 43.85
CA PHE A 10 -13.93 39.30 44.78
C PHE A 10 -14.65 38.00 44.28
N VAL A 11 -14.01 36.84 44.47
CA VAL A 11 -14.48 35.42 44.33
C VAL A 11 -14.21 34.80 45.73
N PRO A 12 -14.87 33.73 46.29
CA PRO A 12 -15.46 32.52 45.67
C PRO A 12 -16.75 31.97 46.34
N GLY A 13 -17.35 30.90 45.76
CA GLY A 13 -18.35 30.09 46.47
C GLY A 13 -18.92 28.94 45.63
N MET A 14 -18.49 27.72 45.94
CA MET A 14 -18.79 26.44 45.28
C MET A 14 -20.18 25.86 45.63
N CYS A 15 -20.77 25.23 44.62
CA CYS A 15 -21.50 23.94 44.61
C CYS A 15 -22.95 23.77 45.12
N CYS A 16 -23.68 23.01 44.28
CA CYS A 16 -24.80 22.09 44.55
C CYS A 16 -26.19 22.63 44.92
N ALA A 17 -27.13 22.53 43.96
CA ALA A 17 -28.32 21.65 44.03
C ALA A 17 -29.32 21.95 42.88
N GLN A 18 -29.82 20.88 42.23
CA GLN A 18 -31.26 20.60 41.91
C GLN A 18 -32.08 21.65 41.10
N LEU A 19 -33.04 21.35 40.23
CA LEU A 19 -33.69 20.18 39.62
C LEU A 19 -34.77 20.76 38.64
N PHE A 20 -35.21 19.95 37.66
CA PHE A 20 -36.46 20.04 36.86
C PHE A 20 -36.63 21.08 35.71
N GLY A 21 -36.55 20.58 34.47
CA GLY A 21 -37.76 20.25 33.68
C GLY A 21 -38.29 21.26 32.64
N ARG A 22 -38.16 20.91 31.34
CA ARG A 22 -39.13 21.02 30.20
C ARG A 22 -38.36 20.91 28.87
N PHE A 23 -38.41 19.77 28.17
CA PHE A 23 -39.35 19.33 27.12
C PHE A 23 -39.14 19.93 25.71
N ILE A 24 -39.05 19.00 24.74
CA ILE A 24 -39.11 19.13 23.26
C ILE A 24 -37.79 19.60 22.63
N GLY A 25 -37.07 18.86 21.79
CA GLY A 25 -37.33 17.62 21.04
C GLY A 25 -36.75 17.81 19.65
N TYR A 26 -35.75 17.02 19.26
CA TYR A 26 -35.47 16.67 17.86
C TYR A 26 -34.58 15.43 17.86
N SER A 27 -35.04 14.46 17.10
CA SER A 27 -34.43 13.20 16.72
C SER A 27 -33.12 13.43 15.97
N ASP A 28 -31.99 13.11 16.60
CA ASP A 28 -30.75 12.78 15.88
C ASP A 28 -30.60 11.27 15.83
N ILE A 29 -30.96 10.74 14.67
CA ILE A 29 -30.66 9.40 14.22
C ILE A 29 -29.14 9.22 14.27
N PHE A 30 -28.67 8.31 15.12
CA PHE A 30 -27.31 7.78 15.01
C PHE A 30 -27.15 7.17 13.62
N ALA A 31 -26.51 7.91 12.71
CA ALA A 31 -25.95 7.34 11.50
C ALA A 31 -24.79 6.44 11.93
N PHE A 32 -25.10 5.17 12.23
CA PHE A 32 -24.12 4.11 12.30
C PHE A 32 -23.33 4.14 11.00
N ARG A 33 -22.05 4.51 11.07
CA ARG A 33 -21.17 4.43 9.90
C ARG A 33 -21.01 2.94 9.60
N SER A 34 -20.99 2.56 8.33
CA SER A 34 -20.80 1.17 7.88
C SER A 34 -19.56 0.48 8.50
N ASN A 35 -18.61 1.27 8.99
CA ASN A 35 -17.42 0.81 9.69
C ASN A 35 -17.69 0.28 11.10
N ASP A 36 -18.68 0.83 11.82
CA ASP A 36 -19.05 0.38 13.17
C ASP A 36 -19.79 -0.97 13.11
N TYR A 37 -20.63 -1.15 12.07
CA TYR A 37 -21.30 -2.43 11.78
C TYR A 37 -20.30 -3.55 11.46
N ARG A 38 -19.24 -3.27 10.70
CA ARG A 38 -18.17 -4.25 10.41
C ARG A 38 -17.43 -4.69 11.66
N ILE A 39 -17.13 -3.78 12.59
CA ILE A 39 -16.44 -4.12 13.84
C ILE A 39 -17.31 -5.04 14.71
N LEU A 40 -18.61 -4.74 14.81
CA LEU A 40 -19.58 -5.54 15.56
C LEU A 40 -19.82 -6.93 14.94
N ASN A 41 -19.93 -7.04 13.62
CA ASN A 41 -20.07 -8.31 12.91
C ASN A 41 -18.77 -9.13 12.94
N PHE A 42 -17.60 -8.49 12.81
CA PHE A 42 -16.30 -9.17 12.91
C PHE A 42 -16.10 -9.79 14.30
N MET A 43 -16.41 -9.05 15.38
CA MET A 43 -16.30 -9.57 16.75
C MET A 43 -17.28 -10.72 17.03
N THR A 44 -18.48 -10.70 16.44
CA THR A 44 -19.47 -11.78 16.59
C THR A 44 -19.12 -13.01 15.73
N HIS A 45 -18.57 -12.82 14.52
CA HIS A 45 -18.07 -13.95 13.71
C HIS A 45 -16.78 -14.55 14.29
N GLN A 46 -15.88 -13.76 14.89
CA GLN A 46 -14.72 -14.28 15.63
C GLN A 46 -15.10 -15.20 16.79
N ALA A 47 -16.33 -15.09 17.34
CA ALA A 47 -16.80 -15.99 18.38
C ALA A 47 -17.26 -17.37 17.84
N ASN A 48 -17.59 -17.46 16.55
CA ASN A 48 -18.02 -18.70 15.89
C ASN A 48 -16.87 -19.47 15.22
N PHE A 49 -15.67 -18.90 15.19
CA PHE A 49 -14.45 -19.57 14.74
C PHE A 49 -13.46 -19.72 15.90
N PRO A 50 -12.75 -20.87 16.05
CA PRO A 50 -11.79 -21.04 17.12
C PRO A 50 -10.68 -19.98 17.04
N GLN A 51 -10.55 -19.20 18.12
CA GLN A 51 -9.46 -18.23 18.31
C GLN A 51 -8.12 -18.96 18.38
N VAL A 52 -7.25 -18.76 17.38
CA VAL A 52 -5.89 -19.29 17.41
C VAL A 52 -5.00 -18.35 18.24
N ASN A 53 -5.12 -18.44 19.56
CA ASN A 53 -4.17 -17.83 20.49
C ASN A 53 -3.00 -18.81 20.69
N GLY A 54 -1.86 -18.53 20.07
CA GLY A 54 -0.65 -19.32 20.26
C GLY A 54 0.44 -18.97 19.26
N HIS A 55 1.69 -19.16 19.68
CA HIS A 55 2.87 -19.11 18.82
C HIS A 55 2.66 -20.14 17.69
N VAL A 56 2.23 -19.70 16.50
CA VAL A 56 1.96 -20.62 15.39
C VAL A 56 3.30 -21.04 14.81
N PRO A 57 3.69 -22.32 14.90
CA PRO A 57 4.92 -22.79 14.28
C PRO A 57 4.89 -22.50 12.78
N PHE A 58 5.97 -21.93 12.27
CA PHE A 58 6.21 -21.87 10.84
C PHE A 58 6.61 -23.29 10.39
N GLU A 59 5.64 -24.11 10.00
CA GLU A 59 5.89 -25.39 9.34
C GLU A 59 5.02 -25.48 8.09
N VAL A 60 5.46 -24.83 7.02
CA VAL A 60 4.88 -25.08 5.69
C VAL A 60 5.57 -26.30 5.11
N SER A 61 4.84 -27.39 4.90
CA SER A 61 5.44 -28.61 4.38
C SER A 61 5.95 -28.39 2.94
N ARG A 62 7.08 -29.02 2.61
CA ARG A 62 7.65 -28.97 1.26
C ARG A 62 6.65 -29.46 0.20
N THR A 63 5.84 -30.45 0.55
CA THR A 63 4.77 -30.97 -0.32
C THR A 63 3.74 -29.90 -0.68
N LEU A 64 3.31 -29.08 0.28
CA LEU A 64 2.39 -27.96 0.00
C LEU A 64 3.05 -26.89 -0.87
N LEU A 65 4.30 -26.55 -0.59
CA LEU A 65 5.06 -25.59 -1.41
C LEU A 65 5.14 -26.08 -2.86
N GLU A 66 5.51 -27.34 -3.08
CA GLU A 66 5.61 -27.92 -4.43
C GLU A 66 4.25 -27.99 -5.13
N LYS A 67 3.18 -28.37 -4.42
CA LYS A 67 1.81 -28.45 -4.97
C LYS A 67 1.27 -27.09 -5.42
N TYR A 68 1.49 -26.05 -4.62
CA TYR A 68 0.87 -24.73 -4.83
C TYR A 68 1.79 -23.69 -5.46
N ASN A 69 3.05 -23.99 -5.75
CA ASN A 69 3.98 -23.09 -6.47
C ASN A 69 3.64 -22.95 -7.96
N GLN A 70 2.47 -22.39 -8.24
CA GLN A 70 1.86 -22.26 -9.56
C GLN A 70 1.87 -20.81 -10.04
N ALA A 71 1.83 -20.60 -11.35
CA ALA A 71 1.76 -19.27 -11.93
C ALA A 71 0.33 -18.72 -11.81
N VAL A 72 0.11 -17.83 -10.84
CA VAL A 72 -1.19 -17.22 -10.54
C VAL A 72 -1.06 -15.70 -10.47
N PRO A 73 -2.14 -14.93 -10.69
CA PRO A 73 -2.10 -13.49 -10.57
C PRO A 73 -1.59 -13.06 -9.18
N ARG A 74 -0.83 -11.97 -9.14
CA ARG A 74 -0.42 -11.35 -7.87
C ARG A 74 -1.58 -10.68 -7.14
N TYR A 75 -2.69 -10.45 -7.85
CA TYR A 75 -3.81 -9.63 -7.40
C TYR A 75 -3.37 -8.29 -6.81
N THR A 76 -2.38 -7.66 -7.47
CA THR A 76 -2.05 -6.25 -7.17
C THR A 76 -3.26 -5.35 -7.39
N SER A 77 -4.06 -5.71 -8.39
CA SER A 77 -5.41 -5.25 -8.66
C SER A 77 -6.23 -6.42 -9.23
N TYR A 78 -7.55 -6.27 -9.24
CA TYR A 78 -8.44 -7.07 -10.07
C TYR A 78 -9.28 -6.14 -10.97
N PRO A 79 -9.25 -6.30 -12.30
CA PRO A 79 -8.45 -7.28 -13.03
C PRO A 79 -6.93 -6.97 -12.93
N PRO A 80 -6.05 -7.96 -13.12
CA PRO A 80 -4.60 -7.76 -13.17
C PRO A 80 -4.17 -6.78 -14.29
N ALA A 81 -3.12 -5.99 -14.05
CA ALA A 81 -2.65 -4.92 -14.95
C ALA A 81 -2.17 -5.38 -16.36
N ASN A 82 -1.96 -6.69 -16.56
CA ASN A 82 -1.68 -7.28 -17.87
C ASN A 82 -2.94 -7.41 -18.74
N LEU A 83 -4.13 -7.21 -18.19
CA LEU A 83 -5.41 -7.19 -18.93
C LEU A 83 -5.84 -5.77 -19.34
N PHE A 84 -5.05 -4.74 -19.02
CA PHE A 84 -5.35 -3.36 -19.43
C PHE A 84 -5.14 -3.20 -20.93
N GLY A 85 -6.13 -2.64 -21.63
CA GLY A 85 -6.09 -2.34 -23.06
C GLY A 85 -5.81 -0.86 -23.34
N PRO A 86 -5.70 -0.43 -24.61
CA PRO A 86 -5.50 0.97 -24.98
C PRO A 86 -6.53 1.90 -24.31
N PHE A 87 -6.08 3.06 -23.85
CA PHE A 87 -6.93 4.06 -23.20
C PHE A 87 -6.54 5.46 -23.62
N HIS A 88 -7.49 6.38 -23.68
CA HIS A 88 -7.29 7.71 -24.28
C HIS A 88 -7.69 8.85 -23.35
N SER A 89 -7.12 10.03 -23.59
CA SER A 89 -7.31 11.25 -22.80
C SER A 89 -8.79 11.63 -22.60
N SER A 90 -9.62 11.52 -23.65
CA SER A 90 -11.07 11.81 -23.57
C SER A 90 -11.81 10.84 -22.64
N SER A 91 -11.54 9.54 -22.73
CA SER A 91 -12.11 8.53 -21.84
C SER A 91 -11.65 8.73 -20.39
N TYR A 92 -10.42 9.19 -20.18
CA TYR A 92 -9.93 9.48 -18.84
C TYR A 92 -10.63 10.69 -18.22
N ARG A 93 -10.91 11.75 -18.98
CA ARG A 93 -11.73 12.88 -18.52
C ARG A 93 -13.09 12.42 -18.01
N GLN A 94 -13.78 11.57 -18.77
CA GLN A 94 -15.07 11.02 -18.36
C GLN A 94 -14.95 10.16 -17.09
N ALA A 95 -13.88 9.36 -16.97
CA ALA A 95 -13.62 8.56 -15.77
C ALA A 95 -13.37 9.43 -14.54
N LEU A 96 -12.63 10.54 -14.68
CA LEU A 96 -12.41 11.52 -13.61
C LEU A 96 -13.73 12.15 -13.16
N GLU A 97 -14.57 12.60 -14.09
CA GLU A 97 -15.86 13.22 -13.77
C GLU A 97 -16.82 12.23 -13.10
N ALA A 98 -16.92 11.00 -13.62
CA ALA A 98 -17.72 9.93 -13.06
C ALA A 98 -17.27 9.54 -11.63
N SER A 99 -15.97 9.66 -11.33
CA SER A 99 -15.42 9.30 -10.03
C SER A 99 -15.97 10.16 -8.88
N ASN A 100 -16.49 11.37 -9.16
CA ASN A 100 -17.08 12.24 -8.15
C ASN A 100 -18.37 11.70 -7.54
N GLY A 101 -19.09 10.83 -8.26
CA GLY A 101 -20.32 10.18 -7.78
C GLY A 101 -20.07 8.83 -7.08
N GLN A 102 -18.81 8.44 -6.88
CA GLN A 102 -18.43 7.08 -6.47
C GLN A 102 -17.74 7.09 -5.10
N LYS A 103 -17.72 5.93 -4.44
CA LYS A 103 -17.05 5.74 -3.14
C LYS A 103 -15.77 4.90 -3.28
N PRO A 104 -14.75 5.15 -2.44
CA PRO A 104 -14.67 6.21 -1.42
C PRO A 104 -14.55 7.63 -2.04
N ASP A 105 -15.00 8.63 -1.29
CA ASP A 105 -15.03 10.03 -1.75
C ASP A 105 -13.67 10.73 -1.61
N ASN A 106 -12.87 10.32 -0.62
CA ASN A 106 -11.52 10.85 -0.44
C ASN A 106 -10.64 10.62 -1.67
N ILE A 107 -9.59 11.43 -1.78
CA ILE A 107 -8.57 11.40 -2.82
C ILE A 107 -7.27 10.88 -2.22
N SER A 108 -6.67 9.89 -2.87
CA SER A 108 -5.30 9.46 -2.64
C SER A 108 -4.46 9.87 -3.84
N ILE A 109 -3.43 10.68 -3.63
CA ILE A 109 -2.52 11.11 -4.70
C ILE A 109 -1.29 10.20 -4.71
N TYR A 110 -0.93 9.69 -5.88
CA TYR A 110 0.35 9.00 -6.09
C TYR A 110 1.19 9.79 -7.08
N ILE A 111 2.42 10.13 -6.71
CA ILE A 111 3.39 10.81 -7.59
C ILE A 111 4.52 9.84 -7.91
N HIS A 112 4.70 9.55 -9.20
CA HIS A 112 5.81 8.72 -9.67
C HIS A 112 7.04 9.57 -10.03
N ILE A 113 8.14 9.40 -9.30
CA ILE A 113 9.44 10.02 -9.60
C ILE A 113 10.38 8.93 -10.14
N PRO A 114 10.64 8.87 -11.45
CA PRO A 114 11.32 7.73 -12.07
C PRO A 114 12.85 7.78 -11.91
N PHE A 115 13.42 8.90 -11.46
CA PHE A 115 14.87 9.12 -11.51
C PHE A 115 15.63 8.45 -10.36
N CYS A 116 16.78 7.86 -10.68
CA CYS A 116 17.76 7.33 -9.72
C CYS A 116 19.17 7.79 -10.10
N HIS A 117 20.03 8.18 -9.14
CA HIS A 117 21.45 8.45 -9.45
C HIS A 117 22.17 7.18 -9.95
N LYS A 118 21.72 6.01 -9.47
CA LYS A 118 22.31 4.71 -9.74
C LYS A 118 21.23 3.65 -9.92
N ILE A 119 21.40 2.78 -10.91
CA ILE A 119 20.51 1.63 -11.11
C ILE A 119 21.04 0.45 -10.28
N CYS A 120 20.26 0.05 -9.29
CA CYS A 120 20.52 -1.16 -8.50
C CYS A 120 20.21 -2.39 -9.34
N PHE A 121 21.09 -3.38 -9.34
CA PHE A 121 20.97 -4.55 -10.22
C PHE A 121 19.80 -5.47 -9.86
N TYR A 122 19.22 -5.38 -8.66
CA TYR A 122 18.01 -6.12 -8.31
C TYR A 122 16.71 -5.44 -8.76
N CYS A 123 16.76 -4.17 -9.18
CA CYS A 123 15.56 -3.33 -9.30
C CYS A 123 14.54 -3.91 -10.29
N GLY A 124 13.28 -3.96 -9.90
CA GLY A 124 12.14 -4.33 -10.76
C GLY A 124 11.26 -3.13 -11.14
N CYS A 125 11.48 -1.97 -10.54
CA CYS A 125 10.62 -0.80 -10.65
C CYS A 125 10.66 -0.15 -12.04
N ASN A 126 9.65 0.67 -12.35
CA ASN A 126 9.79 1.65 -13.43
C ASN A 126 10.71 2.76 -12.92
N SER A 127 11.94 2.76 -13.40
CA SER A 127 12.98 3.69 -12.96
C SER A 127 13.97 3.89 -14.09
N THR A 128 14.55 5.09 -14.15
CA THR A 128 15.59 5.47 -15.11
C THR A 128 16.77 6.10 -14.38
N ARG A 129 17.93 6.10 -15.04
CA ARG A 129 19.08 6.86 -14.54
C ARG A 129 18.75 8.35 -14.61
N MET A 130 19.23 9.11 -13.64
CA MET A 130 19.04 10.57 -13.56
C MET A 130 19.37 11.22 -14.91
N GLY A 131 18.42 12.00 -15.40
CA GLY A 131 18.55 12.78 -16.63
C GLY A 131 19.35 14.08 -16.40
N GLN A 132 19.41 14.90 -17.45
CA GLN A 132 19.91 16.27 -17.31
C GLN A 132 18.94 17.10 -16.47
N THR A 133 19.45 18.16 -15.81
CA THR A 133 18.66 19.04 -14.93
C THR A 133 17.41 19.58 -15.63
N GLU A 134 17.52 19.94 -16.91
CA GLU A 134 16.44 20.46 -17.75
C GLU A 134 15.32 19.43 -17.93
N GLN A 135 15.66 18.15 -18.11
CA GLN A 135 14.68 17.06 -18.22
C GLN A 135 13.94 16.84 -16.91
N VAL A 136 14.65 16.89 -15.76
CA VAL A 136 14.03 16.77 -14.44
C VAL A 136 13.08 17.94 -14.16
N ASN A 137 13.50 19.16 -14.49
CA ASN A 137 12.66 20.35 -14.36
C ASN A 137 11.40 20.24 -15.22
N ALA A 138 11.54 19.91 -16.50
CA ALA A 138 10.41 19.75 -17.42
C ALA A 138 9.45 18.63 -16.96
N TYR A 139 9.98 17.54 -16.38
CA TYR A 139 9.16 16.48 -15.81
C TYR A 139 8.36 16.94 -14.59
N VAL A 140 8.97 17.71 -13.68
CA VAL A 140 8.29 18.28 -12.51
C VAL A 140 7.23 19.30 -12.95
N ASP A 141 7.52 20.10 -13.98
CA ASP A 141 6.55 21.03 -14.59
C ASP A 141 5.35 20.28 -15.16
N ALA A 142 5.59 19.16 -15.86
CA ALA A 142 4.54 18.30 -16.38
C ALA A 142 3.68 17.68 -15.26
N ILE A 143 4.28 17.19 -14.16
CA ILE A 143 3.50 16.71 -12.99
C ILE A 143 2.60 17.83 -12.43
N CYS A 144 3.15 19.03 -12.25
CA CYS A 144 2.39 20.17 -11.75
C CYS A 144 1.22 20.51 -12.68
N ARG A 145 1.45 20.51 -14.00
CA ARG A 145 0.43 20.76 -15.00
C ARG A 145 -0.65 19.68 -15.01
N GLU A 146 -0.27 18.42 -14.87
CA GLU A 146 -1.22 17.29 -14.78
C GLU A 146 -2.09 17.40 -13.52
N LEU A 147 -1.53 17.81 -12.38
CA LEU A 147 -2.28 18.08 -11.14
C LEU A 147 -3.37 19.14 -11.35
N GLU A 148 -3.04 20.26 -12.00
CA GLU A 148 -4.00 21.30 -12.35
C GLU A 148 -5.10 20.76 -13.28
N MET A 149 -4.72 20.00 -14.31
CA MET A 149 -5.65 19.41 -15.28
C MET A 149 -6.62 18.43 -14.61
N VAL A 150 -6.13 17.52 -13.77
CA VAL A 150 -6.99 16.59 -13.03
C VAL A 150 -7.92 17.34 -12.09
N ARG A 151 -7.41 18.36 -11.37
CA ARG A 151 -8.20 19.15 -10.42
C ARG A 151 -9.45 19.77 -11.06
N GLN A 152 -9.39 20.16 -12.33
CA GLN A 152 -10.53 20.75 -13.06
C GLN A 152 -11.73 19.81 -13.18
N HIS A 153 -11.51 18.49 -13.14
CA HIS A 153 -12.57 17.48 -13.27
C HIS A 153 -13.06 16.91 -11.93
N LEU A 154 -12.45 17.32 -10.80
CA LEU A 154 -12.79 16.81 -9.48
C LEU A 154 -13.65 17.79 -8.69
N ALA A 155 -14.64 17.27 -7.98
CA ALA A 155 -15.55 18.06 -7.17
C ALA A 155 -14.79 18.79 -6.04
N PRO A 156 -15.06 20.08 -5.80
CA PRO A 156 -14.21 20.93 -4.95
C PRO A 156 -14.23 20.56 -3.45
N HIS A 157 -15.20 19.77 -3.00
CA HIS A 157 -15.32 19.36 -1.60
C HIS A 157 -14.50 18.10 -1.26
N ARG A 158 -13.99 17.39 -2.27
CA ARG A 158 -13.30 16.11 -2.08
C ARG A 158 -11.93 16.33 -1.47
N LYS A 159 -11.66 15.63 -0.37
CA LYS A 159 -10.46 15.84 0.45
C LYS A 159 -9.35 14.87 0.09
N VAL A 160 -8.11 15.36 0.06
CA VAL A 160 -6.92 14.52 -0.04
C VAL A 160 -6.61 13.94 1.34
N SER A 161 -6.73 12.61 1.47
CA SER A 161 -6.39 11.87 2.68
C SER A 161 -5.01 11.23 2.62
N GLN A 162 -4.45 11.06 1.43
CA GLN A 162 -3.13 10.45 1.24
C GLN A 162 -2.38 11.09 0.08
N ILE A 163 -1.07 11.25 0.23
CA ILE A 163 -0.11 11.58 -0.82
C ILE A 163 1.05 10.60 -0.70
N HIS A 164 1.43 9.90 -1.76
CA HIS A 164 2.55 8.95 -1.77
C HIS A 164 3.49 9.23 -2.92
N TYR A 165 4.77 9.44 -2.61
CA TYR A 165 5.84 9.54 -3.60
C TYR A 165 6.61 8.24 -3.68
N GLY A 166 6.64 7.63 -4.87
CA GLY A 166 7.40 6.40 -5.13
C GLY A 166 8.01 6.39 -6.53
N GLY A 167 8.46 5.21 -6.97
CA GLY A 167 8.91 4.97 -8.34
C GLY A 167 10.35 4.51 -8.43
N GLY A 168 11.23 5.38 -8.92
CA GLY A 168 12.67 5.20 -8.85
C GLY A 168 13.19 5.60 -7.47
N THR A 169 13.62 6.84 -7.32
CA THR A 169 14.05 7.37 -6.03
C THR A 169 13.56 8.81 -5.87
N PRO A 170 12.41 9.03 -5.22
CA PRO A 170 11.87 10.37 -4.98
C PRO A 170 12.87 11.35 -4.37
N ASN A 171 13.71 10.90 -3.43
CA ASN A 171 14.75 11.75 -2.83
C ASN A 171 16.04 11.86 -3.66
N ALA A 172 16.05 11.45 -4.93
CA ALA A 172 17.16 11.71 -5.85
C ALA A 172 17.03 13.10 -6.52
N ILE A 173 15.82 13.64 -6.67
CA ILE A 173 15.65 15.02 -7.15
C ILE A 173 15.84 16.02 -6.01
N ALA A 174 16.04 17.30 -6.34
CA ALA A 174 16.17 18.34 -5.33
C ALA A 174 14.88 18.45 -4.47
N HIS A 175 15.04 18.62 -3.15
CA HIS A 175 13.92 18.79 -2.22
C HIS A 175 13.04 20.00 -2.56
N THR A 176 13.57 20.99 -3.28
CA THR A 176 12.81 22.14 -3.80
C THR A 176 11.71 21.73 -4.78
N HIS A 177 11.91 20.68 -5.59
CA HIS A 177 10.87 20.14 -6.46
C HIS A 177 9.77 19.44 -5.66
N LEU A 178 10.14 18.63 -4.67
CA LEU A 178 9.17 17.94 -3.80
C LEU A 178 8.30 18.96 -3.04
N ASN A 179 8.93 20.01 -2.49
CA ASN A 179 8.23 21.11 -1.83
C ASN A 179 7.30 21.87 -2.79
N ARG A 180 7.73 22.13 -4.03
CA ARG A 180 6.89 22.77 -5.06
C ARG A 180 5.64 21.95 -5.35
N ILE A 181 5.78 20.64 -5.54
CA ILE A 181 4.64 19.75 -5.82
C ILE A 181 3.69 19.71 -4.62
N ASN A 182 4.20 19.52 -3.40
CA ASN A 182 3.35 19.50 -2.20
C ASN A 182 2.61 20.82 -1.98
N ARG A 183 3.28 21.97 -2.14
CA ARG A 183 2.62 23.28 -2.07
C ARG A 183 1.46 23.39 -3.07
N LEU A 184 1.70 23.03 -4.32
CA LEU A 184 0.66 23.04 -5.34
C LEU A 184 -0.52 22.12 -4.96
N ILE A 185 -0.26 20.92 -4.43
CA ILE A 185 -1.33 20.03 -3.96
C ILE A 185 -2.14 20.71 -2.84
N PHE A 186 -1.49 21.33 -1.86
CA PHE A 186 -2.16 22.01 -0.76
C PHE A 186 -2.97 23.23 -1.22
N ASP A 187 -2.54 23.90 -2.28
CA ASP A 187 -3.25 25.03 -2.87
C ASP A 187 -4.46 24.57 -3.71
N LEU A 188 -4.35 23.44 -4.40
CA LEU A 188 -5.39 22.92 -5.29
C LEU A 188 -6.49 22.15 -4.55
N PHE A 189 -6.16 21.41 -3.49
CA PHE A 189 -7.05 20.43 -2.87
C PHE A 189 -7.27 20.72 -1.38
N PRO A 190 -8.51 20.58 -0.88
CA PRO A 190 -8.72 20.55 0.57
C PRO A 190 -8.11 19.27 1.14
N MET A 191 -7.46 19.38 2.30
CA MET A 191 -6.86 18.23 2.98
C MET A 191 -7.84 17.60 3.97
N ALA A 192 -7.71 16.29 4.19
CA ALA A 192 -8.27 15.64 5.38
C ALA A 192 -7.62 16.20 6.65
N GLU A 193 -8.19 15.90 7.82
CA GLU A 193 -7.67 16.41 9.11
C GLU A 193 -6.25 15.91 9.41
N GLN A 194 -5.98 14.64 9.10
CA GLN A 194 -4.69 13.98 9.31
C GLN A 194 -4.30 13.21 8.04
N PRO A 195 -3.85 13.90 6.97
CA PRO A 195 -3.48 13.23 5.74
C PRO A 195 -2.16 12.49 5.92
N GLU A 196 -2.06 11.26 5.40
CA GLU A 196 -0.78 10.58 5.27
C GLU A 196 -0.01 11.18 4.09
N ILE A 197 1.21 11.66 4.30
CA ILE A 197 2.09 12.21 3.27
C ILE A 197 3.39 11.41 3.32
N ALA A 198 3.48 10.41 2.44
CA ALA A 198 4.50 9.39 2.40
C ALA A 198 5.53 9.61 1.28
N ILE A 199 6.79 9.26 1.54
CA ILE A 199 7.87 9.26 0.55
C ILE A 199 8.80 8.05 0.70
N GLU A 200 9.12 7.43 -0.42
CA GLU A 200 10.19 6.44 -0.53
C GLU A 200 11.56 7.12 -0.69
N CYS A 201 12.55 6.68 0.08
CA CYS A 201 13.87 7.31 0.14
C CYS A 201 14.99 6.27 0.03
N HIS A 202 16.01 6.61 -0.75
CA HIS A 202 17.31 5.97 -0.69
C HIS A 202 18.14 6.63 0.43
N PRO A 203 18.54 5.89 1.48
CA PRO A 203 19.19 6.48 2.65
C PRO A 203 20.61 7.00 2.36
N GLY A 204 21.27 6.48 1.32
CA GLY A 204 22.55 7.02 0.79
C GLY A 204 22.50 8.47 0.30
N TYR A 205 21.32 9.06 0.07
CA TYR A 205 21.18 10.45 -0.38
C TYR A 205 20.72 11.40 0.74
N LEU A 206 20.47 10.89 1.94
CA LEU A 206 19.97 11.68 3.05
C LEU A 206 21.13 12.28 3.86
N ASN A 207 21.07 13.60 4.04
CA ASN A 207 21.77 14.34 5.08
C ASN A 207 20.74 15.07 5.95
N GLU A 208 21.19 15.71 7.03
CA GLU A 208 20.27 16.41 7.95
C GLU A 208 19.48 17.53 7.26
N GLU A 209 20.11 18.28 6.35
CA GLU A 209 19.44 19.35 5.58
C GLU A 209 18.28 18.82 4.74
N TYR A 210 18.51 17.73 3.99
CA TYR A 210 17.48 17.11 3.16
C TYR A 210 16.36 16.50 4.01
N ILE A 211 16.69 15.85 5.13
CA ILE A 211 15.71 15.32 6.09
C ILE A 211 14.82 16.45 6.64
N LYS A 212 15.44 17.56 7.06
CA LYS A 212 14.69 18.73 7.52
C LYS A 212 13.78 19.27 6.41
N ALA A 213 14.28 19.38 5.19
CA ALA A 213 13.50 19.87 4.05
C ALA A 213 12.30 18.97 3.72
N LEU A 214 12.41 17.64 3.90
CA LEU A 214 11.28 16.71 3.75
C LEU A 214 10.21 16.96 4.83
N VAL A 215 10.63 17.15 6.09
CA VAL A 215 9.68 17.46 7.17
C VAL A 215 9.03 18.82 6.96
N ASP A 216 9.78 19.84 6.53
CA ASP A 216 9.24 21.17 6.17
C ASP A 216 8.24 21.08 5.00
N ALA A 217 8.43 20.11 4.09
CA ALA A 217 7.49 19.78 3.02
C ALA A 217 6.29 18.93 3.48
N ARG A 218 6.12 18.73 4.79
CA ARG A 218 5.05 18.00 5.48
C ARG A 218 5.02 16.48 5.29
N PHE A 219 6.12 15.85 4.86
CA PHE A 219 6.20 14.40 4.89
C PHE A 219 6.12 13.91 6.35
N ASN A 220 5.19 13.00 6.62
CA ASN A 220 4.95 12.40 7.94
C ASN A 220 5.04 10.87 7.94
N ARG A 221 5.32 10.27 6.78
CA ARG A 221 5.70 8.86 6.64
C ARG A 221 6.86 8.70 5.66
N VAL A 222 7.85 7.89 6.02
CA VAL A 222 9.06 7.67 5.20
C VAL A 222 9.35 6.18 5.09
N SER A 223 9.59 5.71 3.87
CA SER A 223 10.10 4.37 3.60
C SER A 223 11.57 4.43 3.23
N LEU A 224 12.44 3.79 4.00
CA LEU A 224 13.87 3.73 3.74
C LEU A 224 14.22 2.41 3.08
N GLY A 225 14.67 2.48 1.83
CA GLY A 225 15.20 1.32 1.15
C GLY A 225 16.55 0.88 1.74
N ILE A 226 16.58 -0.05 2.69
CA ILE A 226 17.85 -0.57 3.24
C ILE A 226 18.38 -1.71 2.39
N GLN A 227 17.49 -2.62 2.01
CA GLN A 227 17.70 -3.86 1.24
C GLN A 227 18.50 -4.91 2.02
N ASP A 228 19.69 -4.55 2.51
CA ASP A 228 20.53 -5.37 3.37
C ASP A 228 21.50 -4.48 4.17
N PHE A 229 21.87 -4.89 5.40
CA PHE A 229 22.95 -4.24 6.16
C PHE A 229 24.34 -4.75 5.77
N ASN A 230 24.42 -5.90 5.10
CA ASN A 230 25.67 -6.47 4.63
C ASN A 230 26.23 -5.66 3.44
N LEU A 231 27.32 -4.93 3.68
CA LEU A 231 27.97 -4.07 2.69
C LEU A 231 28.45 -4.83 1.45
N GLN A 232 28.82 -6.11 1.58
CA GLN A 232 29.22 -6.93 0.44
C GLN A 232 28.01 -7.30 -0.43
N VAL A 233 26.85 -7.59 0.16
CA VAL A 233 25.59 -7.78 -0.59
C VAL A 233 25.21 -6.49 -1.32
N LEU A 234 25.23 -5.34 -0.63
CA LEU A 234 24.95 -4.04 -1.23
C LEU A 234 25.87 -3.73 -2.41
N LYS A 235 27.19 -3.96 -2.25
CA LYS A 235 28.17 -3.80 -3.32
C LYS A 235 27.86 -4.69 -4.51
N THR A 236 27.57 -5.97 -4.28
CA THR A 236 27.23 -6.94 -5.34
C THR A 236 26.02 -6.51 -6.15
N VAL A 237 25.01 -5.93 -5.50
CA VAL A 237 23.79 -5.46 -6.17
C VAL A 237 23.85 -4.00 -6.64
N ASN A 238 25.04 -3.41 -6.62
CA ASN A 238 25.31 -2.04 -7.06
C ASN A 238 24.54 -0.96 -6.30
N ARG A 239 24.29 -1.18 -5.00
CA ARG A 239 23.59 -0.25 -4.11
C ARG A 239 24.55 0.43 -3.15
N ASP A 240 24.37 1.74 -2.97
CA ASP A 240 25.16 2.49 -1.99
C ASP A 240 24.55 2.31 -0.58
N PRO A 241 25.37 2.18 0.47
CA PRO A 241 24.86 2.09 1.83
C PRO A 241 24.22 3.41 2.29
N SER A 242 23.62 3.39 3.48
CA SER A 242 23.16 4.62 4.14
C SER A 242 24.32 5.60 4.33
N ARG A 243 24.08 6.89 4.06
CA ARG A 243 25.10 7.94 4.21
C ARG A 243 25.38 8.26 5.68
N LEU A 244 24.31 8.27 6.48
CA LEU A 244 24.37 8.37 7.93
C LEU A 244 23.99 7.01 8.54
N PRO A 245 24.43 6.67 9.76
CA PRO A 245 23.88 5.53 10.49
C PRO A 245 22.33 5.54 10.48
N VAL A 246 21.69 4.38 10.31
CA VAL A 246 20.23 4.32 10.11
C VAL A 246 19.47 4.82 11.35
N ASP A 247 19.96 4.51 12.54
CA ASP A 247 19.47 5.05 13.81
C ASP A 247 19.58 6.58 13.87
N GLU A 248 20.66 7.16 13.32
CA GLU A 248 20.80 8.60 13.18
C GLU A 248 19.78 9.19 12.19
N VAL A 249 19.57 8.58 11.03
CA VAL A 249 18.54 9.02 10.07
C VAL A 249 17.16 9.05 10.73
N MET A 250 16.80 7.97 11.45
CA MET A 250 15.52 7.86 12.16
C MET A 250 15.39 8.91 13.26
N ARG A 251 16.46 9.12 14.05
CA ARG A 251 16.51 10.15 15.09
C ARG A 251 16.35 11.55 14.49
N LEU A 252 16.95 11.83 13.34
CA LEU A 252 16.82 13.14 12.68
C LEU A 252 15.40 13.39 12.17
N PHE A 253 14.74 12.40 11.56
CA PHE A 253 13.32 12.53 11.21
C PHE A 253 12.47 12.84 12.46
N ARG A 254 12.64 12.06 13.53
CA ARG A 254 11.88 12.23 14.79
C ARG A 254 12.23 13.53 15.53
N LYS A 255 13.44 14.06 15.36
CA LYS A 255 13.86 15.39 15.86
C LYS A 255 13.03 16.50 15.25
N TYR A 256 12.72 16.43 13.97
CA TYR A 256 11.97 17.47 13.25
C TYR A 256 10.46 17.22 13.25
N ASN A 257 10.01 15.97 13.37
CA ASN A 257 8.62 15.59 13.54
C ASN A 257 8.52 14.31 14.39
N ALA A 258 8.12 14.44 15.65
CA ALA A 258 8.08 13.34 16.61
C ALA A 258 7.15 12.19 16.19
N ASP A 259 6.10 12.48 15.41
CA ASP A 259 5.07 11.52 15.01
C ASP A 259 5.36 10.85 13.66
N VAL A 260 6.50 11.15 13.02
CA VAL A 260 6.87 10.58 11.72
C VAL A 260 6.95 9.06 11.79
N LYS A 261 6.24 8.39 10.87
CA LYS A 261 6.24 6.94 10.74
C LYS A 261 7.35 6.47 9.82
N ILE A 262 8.16 5.52 10.27
CA ILE A 262 9.33 5.04 9.51
C ILE A 262 9.15 3.57 9.18
N ASN A 263 9.27 3.26 7.88
CA ASN A 263 9.37 1.91 7.35
C ASN A 263 10.79 1.62 6.88
N LEU A 264 11.28 0.39 7.09
CA LEU A 264 12.52 -0.11 6.48
C LEU A 264 12.20 -1.22 5.48
N ASP A 265 12.69 -1.09 4.25
CA ASP A 265 12.53 -2.11 3.21
C ASP A 265 13.79 -2.98 3.09
N PHE A 266 13.60 -4.30 3.04
CA PHE A 266 14.64 -5.31 2.86
C PHE A 266 14.30 -6.26 1.71
N ILE A 267 15.32 -6.92 1.16
CA ILE A 267 15.14 -7.96 0.14
C ILE A 267 15.88 -9.22 0.57
N TYR A 268 15.21 -10.36 0.49
CA TYR A 268 15.83 -11.68 0.65
C TYR A 268 15.94 -12.43 -0.68
N GLY A 269 16.97 -13.27 -0.80
CA GLY A 269 17.30 -13.98 -2.03
C GLY A 269 18.24 -13.22 -2.97
N LEU A 270 18.95 -12.20 -2.49
CA LEU A 270 20.01 -11.51 -3.24
C LEU A 270 21.32 -12.34 -3.25
N PRO A 271 22.18 -12.19 -4.27
CA PRO A 271 23.50 -12.82 -4.28
C PRO A 271 24.33 -12.50 -3.04
N GLY A 272 25.00 -13.53 -2.51
CA GLY A 272 25.86 -13.42 -1.32
C GLY A 272 25.12 -13.46 0.02
N GLN A 273 23.79 -13.60 0.04
CA GLN A 273 23.04 -13.85 1.26
C GLN A 273 23.07 -15.34 1.64
N SER A 274 23.06 -15.61 2.95
CA SER A 274 22.72 -16.91 3.56
C SER A 274 21.58 -16.73 4.58
N PRO A 275 20.93 -17.80 5.06
CA PRO A 275 19.94 -17.70 6.14
C PRO A 275 20.51 -17.01 7.39
N GLU A 276 21.77 -17.29 7.74
CA GLU A 276 22.47 -16.70 8.87
C GLU A 276 22.75 -15.21 8.65
N SER A 277 23.21 -14.83 7.46
CA SER A 277 23.46 -13.41 7.16
C SER A 277 22.17 -12.60 7.13
N PHE A 278 21.09 -13.18 6.58
CA PHE A 278 19.79 -12.52 6.56
C PHE A 278 19.18 -12.42 7.96
N ALA A 279 19.36 -13.44 8.81
CA ALA A 279 18.98 -13.38 10.22
C ALA A 279 19.66 -12.22 10.96
N GLN A 280 20.94 -11.96 10.69
CA GLN A 280 21.67 -10.81 11.24
C GLN A 280 21.09 -9.48 10.75
N THR A 281 20.74 -9.39 9.46
CA THR A 281 20.10 -8.20 8.87
C THR A 281 18.73 -7.92 9.51
N VAL A 282 17.90 -8.94 9.68
CA VAL A 282 16.58 -8.82 10.35
C VAL A 282 16.75 -8.44 11.82
N SER A 283 17.69 -9.06 12.54
CA SER A 283 17.96 -8.73 13.94
C SER A 283 18.38 -7.27 14.12
N GLN A 284 19.22 -6.75 13.22
CA GLN A 284 19.58 -5.32 13.19
C GLN A 284 18.36 -4.43 12.90
N ALA A 285 17.51 -4.81 11.95
CA ALA A 285 16.28 -4.06 11.65
C ALA A 285 15.37 -3.93 12.88
N ILE A 286 15.17 -5.04 13.61
CA ILE A 286 14.38 -5.08 14.85
C ILE A 286 15.02 -4.18 15.92
N ALA A 287 16.36 -4.23 16.06
CA ALA A 287 17.09 -3.41 17.03
C ALA A 287 16.95 -1.90 16.75
N HIS A 288 16.86 -1.48 15.48
CA HIS A 288 16.57 -0.10 15.10
C HIS A 288 15.13 0.34 15.44
N ALA A 289 14.22 -0.61 15.71
CA ALA A 289 12.86 -0.35 16.14
C ALA A 289 12.06 0.63 15.23
N PRO A 290 12.02 0.43 13.89
CA PRO A 290 11.12 1.20 13.02
C PRO A 290 9.64 0.86 13.30
N ASP A 291 8.73 1.70 12.84
CA ASP A 291 7.28 1.47 12.97
C ASP A 291 6.83 0.27 12.11
N ARG A 292 7.43 0.12 10.92
CA ARG A 292 7.13 -0.93 9.95
C ARG A 292 8.41 -1.51 9.35
N ILE A 293 8.35 -2.78 8.95
CA ILE A 293 9.42 -3.43 8.19
C ILE A 293 8.80 -4.26 7.07
N VAL A 294 9.39 -4.21 5.89
CA VAL A 294 8.98 -5.00 4.74
C VAL A 294 10.14 -5.84 4.23
N THR A 295 9.91 -7.14 3.99
CA THR A 295 10.93 -8.08 3.50
C THR A 295 10.52 -8.70 2.18
N PHE A 296 10.87 -8.06 1.07
CA PHE A 296 10.49 -8.51 -0.26
C PHE A 296 11.28 -9.74 -0.72
N SER A 297 10.57 -10.68 -1.36
CA SER A 297 11.19 -11.78 -2.10
C SER A 297 11.85 -11.24 -3.38
N TYR A 298 13.15 -11.48 -3.58
CA TYR A 298 13.82 -11.05 -4.81
C TYR A 298 13.19 -11.71 -6.05
N ALA A 299 12.67 -10.90 -6.97
CA ALA A 299 12.11 -11.32 -8.24
C ALA A 299 13.13 -11.12 -9.37
N HIS A 300 13.72 -12.23 -9.82
CA HIS A 300 14.69 -12.24 -10.91
C HIS A 300 13.98 -12.39 -12.27
N VAL A 301 13.99 -11.33 -13.07
CA VAL A 301 13.28 -11.17 -14.36
C VAL A 301 14.17 -10.51 -15.43
N PRO A 302 15.36 -11.05 -15.74
CA PRO A 302 16.33 -10.42 -16.65
C PRO A 302 15.77 -10.20 -18.07
N TRP A 303 14.79 -11.00 -18.50
CA TRP A 303 14.10 -10.82 -19.77
C TRP A 303 13.29 -9.50 -19.86
N ILE A 304 12.89 -8.93 -18.73
CA ILE A 304 12.25 -7.60 -18.63
C ILE A 304 13.29 -6.54 -18.23
N LYS A 305 14.18 -6.89 -17.29
CA LYS A 305 15.14 -5.97 -16.68
C LYS A 305 16.57 -6.48 -16.92
N LYS A 306 17.09 -6.26 -18.13
CA LYS A 306 18.39 -6.82 -18.58
C LYS A 306 19.56 -6.57 -17.63
N TYR A 307 19.59 -5.46 -16.90
CA TYR A 307 20.66 -5.19 -15.93
C TYR A 307 20.71 -6.19 -14.76
N GLN A 308 19.65 -6.98 -14.54
CA GLN A 308 19.65 -8.06 -13.56
C GLN A 308 20.59 -9.22 -13.95
N GLU A 309 20.96 -9.37 -15.24
CA GLU A 309 21.95 -10.36 -15.71
C GLU A 309 23.33 -10.16 -15.03
N ALA A 310 23.61 -8.95 -14.53
CA ALA A 310 24.82 -8.68 -13.74
C ALA A 310 24.87 -9.53 -12.45
N LEU A 311 23.72 -9.97 -11.94
CA LEU A 311 23.61 -10.79 -10.72
C LEU A 311 23.84 -12.27 -10.98
N ASP A 312 23.66 -12.76 -12.20
CA ASP A 312 23.84 -14.18 -12.54
C ASP A 312 25.27 -14.64 -12.28
N ARG A 313 26.23 -13.76 -12.57
CA ARG A 313 27.66 -13.99 -12.33
C ARG A 313 28.02 -14.09 -10.85
N ALA A 314 27.22 -13.48 -9.97
CA ALA A 314 27.43 -13.51 -8.54
C ALA A 314 26.79 -14.75 -7.86
N GLY A 315 25.93 -15.48 -8.58
CA GLY A 315 25.21 -16.65 -8.07
C GLY A 315 23.99 -16.26 -7.23
N LEU A 316 22.82 -16.71 -7.66
CA LEU A 316 21.57 -16.54 -6.91
C LEU A 316 21.43 -17.65 -5.86
N PRO A 317 20.91 -17.34 -4.66
CA PRO A 317 20.58 -18.37 -3.68
C PRO A 317 19.61 -19.40 -4.27
N ALA A 318 19.85 -20.68 -3.98
CA ALA A 318 18.94 -21.74 -4.37
C ALA A 318 17.56 -21.57 -3.70
N PRO A 319 16.46 -22.08 -4.31
CA PRO A 319 15.10 -21.88 -3.79
C PRO A 319 14.90 -22.32 -2.33
N ASP A 320 15.51 -23.43 -1.92
CA ASP A 320 15.45 -23.93 -0.54
C ASP A 320 16.18 -23.03 0.45
N ILE A 321 17.29 -22.43 0.03
CA ILE A 321 18.03 -21.43 0.82
C ILE A 321 17.22 -20.15 0.96
N LYS A 322 16.61 -19.69 -0.13
CA LYS A 322 15.73 -18.52 -0.14
C LYS A 322 14.49 -18.73 0.74
N LEU A 323 13.92 -19.94 0.74
CA LEU A 323 12.83 -20.31 1.65
C LEU A 323 13.30 -20.19 3.11
N LYS A 324 14.42 -20.82 3.49
CA LYS A 324 14.97 -20.73 4.86
C LYS A 324 15.19 -19.28 5.34
N MET A 325 15.61 -18.38 4.45
CA MET A 325 15.71 -16.94 4.76
C MET A 325 14.34 -16.33 5.10
N PHE A 326 13.31 -16.67 4.33
CA PHE A 326 11.94 -16.25 4.60
C PHE A 326 11.44 -16.76 5.95
N GLU A 327 11.58 -18.06 6.24
CA GLU A 327 11.14 -18.64 7.52
C GLU A 327 11.86 -17.98 8.70
N THR A 328 13.18 -17.79 8.57
CA THR A 328 14.01 -17.18 9.60
C THR A 328 13.64 -15.72 9.83
N GLY A 329 13.43 -14.95 8.75
CA GLY A 329 12.98 -13.57 8.85
C GLY A 329 11.63 -13.46 9.51
N PHE A 330 10.64 -14.25 9.07
CA PHE A 330 9.30 -14.28 9.64
C PHE A 330 9.32 -14.57 11.15
N ARG A 331 10.02 -15.63 11.56
CA ARG A 331 10.15 -16.03 12.96
C ARG A 331 10.78 -14.92 13.81
N LEU A 332 11.92 -14.38 13.38
CA LEU A 332 12.63 -13.32 14.11
C LEU A 332 11.78 -12.06 14.26
N MET A 333 11.02 -11.68 13.23
CA MET A 333 10.12 -10.53 13.30
C MET A 333 9.01 -10.71 14.33
N ALA A 334 8.40 -11.89 14.35
CA ALA A 334 7.37 -12.24 15.32
C ALA A 334 7.94 -12.23 16.75
N GLU A 335 9.12 -12.84 16.96
CA GLU A 335 9.85 -12.82 18.24
C GLU A 335 10.27 -11.40 18.64
N GLY A 336 10.60 -10.55 17.67
CA GLY A 336 10.94 -9.13 17.85
C GLY A 336 9.75 -8.21 18.15
N GLY A 337 8.55 -8.77 18.27
CA GLY A 337 7.33 -8.04 18.62
C GLY A 337 6.66 -7.32 17.46
N TYR A 338 6.95 -7.68 16.21
CA TYR A 338 6.21 -7.23 15.04
C TYR A 338 5.08 -8.19 14.70
N ARG A 339 3.94 -7.64 14.28
CA ARG A 339 2.80 -8.39 13.75
C ARG A 339 2.91 -8.47 12.23
N GLU A 340 2.72 -9.66 11.68
CA GLU A 340 2.52 -9.84 10.25
C GLU A 340 1.19 -9.21 9.83
N VAL A 341 1.24 -8.23 8.93
CA VAL A 341 0.05 -7.62 8.33
C VAL A 341 -0.42 -8.49 7.16
N GLY A 342 0.49 -8.80 6.25
CA GLY A 342 0.25 -9.74 5.16
C GLY A 342 1.43 -9.80 4.18
N MET A 343 1.63 -10.98 3.58
CA MET A 343 2.74 -11.27 2.67
C MET A 343 4.09 -10.85 3.29
N ASP A 344 4.66 -9.75 2.80
CA ASP A 344 6.00 -9.28 3.12
C ASP A 344 6.00 -8.18 4.20
N HIS A 345 4.85 -7.75 4.71
CA HIS A 345 4.70 -6.57 5.57
C HIS A 345 4.53 -6.90 7.06
N PHE A 346 5.33 -6.24 7.89
CA PHE A 346 5.32 -6.34 9.34
C PHE A 346 5.19 -4.94 9.98
N ALA A 347 4.43 -4.84 11.06
CA ALA A 347 4.20 -3.58 11.75
C ALA A 347 4.14 -3.76 13.27
N ARG A 348 4.40 -2.69 14.02
CA ARG A 348 4.22 -2.69 15.48
C ARG A 348 2.74 -2.95 15.85
N PRO A 349 2.44 -3.57 17.00
CA PRO A 349 1.06 -3.92 17.38
C PRO A 349 0.09 -2.73 17.47
N ASP A 350 0.60 -1.53 17.75
CA ASP A 350 -0.17 -0.29 17.85
C ASP A 350 -0.34 0.45 16.52
N ASP A 351 0.28 -0.05 15.43
CA ASP A 351 0.15 0.50 14.09
C ASP A 351 -1.29 0.38 13.57
N GLU A 352 -1.73 1.39 12.84
CA GLU A 352 -3.07 1.45 12.23
C GLU A 352 -3.36 0.27 11.29
N MET A 353 -2.36 -0.31 10.61
CA MET A 353 -2.57 -1.46 9.73
C MET A 353 -2.85 -2.72 10.53
N VAL A 354 -2.23 -2.88 11.71
CA VAL A 354 -2.53 -4.00 12.61
C VAL A 354 -3.93 -3.84 13.18
N LYS A 355 -4.30 -2.64 13.62
CA LYS A 355 -5.68 -2.33 14.07
C LYS A 355 -6.71 -2.58 12.96
N ALA A 356 -6.39 -2.23 11.72
CA ALA A 356 -7.27 -2.48 10.57
C ALA A 356 -7.39 -3.99 10.28
N LEU A 357 -6.28 -4.75 10.33
CA LEU A 357 -6.29 -6.20 10.19
C LEU A 357 -7.14 -6.87 11.29
N ASP A 358 -6.90 -6.49 12.55
CA ASP A 358 -7.59 -7.04 13.72
C ASP A 358 -9.09 -6.66 13.77
N SER A 359 -9.55 -5.73 12.92
CA SER A 359 -10.95 -5.34 12.79
C SER A 359 -11.59 -5.73 11.45
N GLY A 360 -10.88 -6.45 10.57
CA GLY A 360 -11.39 -6.83 9.25
C GLY A 360 -11.57 -5.65 8.29
N THR A 361 -10.86 -4.53 8.52
CA THR A 361 -10.96 -3.30 7.72
C THR A 361 -9.65 -2.94 7.00
N LEU A 362 -8.70 -3.88 6.93
CA LEU A 362 -7.50 -3.72 6.11
C LEU A 362 -7.90 -3.64 4.63
N HIS A 363 -7.24 -2.76 3.91
CA HIS A 363 -7.44 -2.55 2.50
C HIS A 363 -6.11 -2.50 1.76
N ARG A 364 -6.15 -2.44 0.43
CA ARG A 364 -4.96 -2.43 -0.41
C ARG A 364 -5.18 -1.64 -1.70
N ASN A 365 -4.15 -0.92 -2.11
CA ASN A 365 -4.06 -0.29 -3.43
C ASN A 365 -2.73 -0.70 -4.10
N PHE A 366 -2.37 -0.05 -5.22
CA PHE A 366 -1.12 -0.33 -5.92
C PHE A 366 0.15 -0.05 -5.09
N GLN A 367 0.08 0.81 -4.07
CA GLN A 367 1.21 1.15 -3.19
C GLN A 367 1.41 0.13 -2.06
N GLY A 368 0.39 -0.66 -1.72
CA GLY A 368 0.46 -1.68 -0.67
C GLY A 368 -0.75 -1.69 0.25
N TYR A 369 -0.59 -2.28 1.43
CA TYR A 369 -1.63 -2.29 2.46
C TYR A 369 -1.85 -0.88 3.02
N CYS A 370 -3.12 -0.59 3.31
CA CYS A 370 -3.57 0.68 3.84
C CYS A 370 -4.87 0.47 4.64
N THR A 371 -5.30 1.47 5.40
CA THR A 371 -6.59 1.39 6.10
C THR A 371 -7.70 1.87 5.19
N ARG A 372 -8.89 1.27 5.28
CA ARG A 372 -10.04 1.71 4.48
C ARG A 372 -10.51 3.14 4.80
N GLN A 373 -10.20 3.62 6.02
CA GLN A 373 -10.51 4.98 6.47
C GLN A 373 -9.60 6.04 5.84
N THR A 374 -8.31 5.74 5.67
CA THR A 374 -7.37 6.66 4.99
C THR A 374 -7.43 6.54 3.47
N THR A 375 -7.97 5.44 2.93
CA THR A 375 -7.95 5.20 1.47
C THR A 375 -9.04 5.97 0.73
N GLY A 376 -8.59 6.84 -0.18
CA GLY A 376 -9.40 7.44 -1.23
C GLY A 376 -9.32 6.68 -2.56
N GLN A 377 -10.05 7.15 -3.56
CA GLN A 377 -9.76 6.78 -4.95
C GLN A 377 -8.36 7.30 -5.31
N VAL A 378 -7.55 6.49 -5.99
CA VAL A 378 -6.16 6.82 -6.30
C VAL A 378 -6.07 7.56 -7.63
N TYR A 379 -5.47 8.74 -7.59
CA TYR A 379 -5.13 9.55 -8.76
C TYR A 379 -3.62 9.59 -8.87
N ALA A 380 -3.08 8.98 -9.92
CA ALA A 380 -1.66 8.86 -10.14
C ALA A 380 -1.17 9.89 -11.15
N PHE A 381 0.03 10.42 -10.89
CA PHE A 381 0.69 11.43 -11.70
C PHE A 381 2.11 10.98 -12.05
N GLY A 382 2.60 11.43 -13.20
CA GLY A 382 3.92 11.03 -13.71
C GLY A 382 3.88 9.73 -14.52
N VAL A 383 5.03 9.37 -15.10
CA VAL A 383 5.16 8.18 -15.95
C VAL A 383 4.80 6.91 -15.20
N SER A 384 4.11 6.00 -15.88
CA SER A 384 3.69 4.69 -15.39
C SER A 384 2.75 4.68 -14.18
N GLY A 385 2.40 5.84 -13.63
CA GLY A 385 1.42 5.98 -12.55
C GLY A 385 0.11 5.32 -12.92
N ILE A 386 -0.50 4.59 -11.99
CA ILE A 386 -1.79 3.91 -12.18
C ILE A 386 -2.83 4.55 -11.26
N SER A 387 -3.79 5.24 -11.85
CA SER A 387 -5.00 5.69 -11.17
C SER A 387 -5.91 4.48 -10.93
N GLN A 388 -6.36 4.33 -9.69
CA GLN A 388 -7.32 3.32 -9.24
C GLN A 388 -8.58 4.06 -8.76
N LEU A 389 -9.49 4.26 -9.69
CA LEU A 389 -10.81 4.82 -9.43
C LEU A 389 -11.78 3.67 -9.10
N HIS A 390 -12.98 3.99 -8.61
CA HIS A 390 -13.93 2.96 -8.21
C HIS A 390 -14.31 2.02 -9.37
N ARG A 391 -14.43 2.53 -10.61
CA ARG A 391 -14.74 1.72 -11.81
C ARG A 391 -13.67 1.70 -12.88
N HIS A 392 -12.50 2.30 -12.65
CA HIS A 392 -11.48 2.39 -13.69
C HIS A 392 -10.09 2.17 -13.11
N TYR A 393 -9.27 1.45 -13.87
CA TYR A 393 -7.83 1.55 -13.75
C TYR A 393 -7.28 2.25 -15.00
N VAL A 394 -6.42 3.25 -14.81
CA VAL A 394 -5.84 4.01 -15.92
C VAL A 394 -4.37 4.23 -15.63
N GLN A 395 -3.51 3.88 -16.58
CA GLN A 395 -2.07 3.98 -16.48
C GLN A 395 -1.52 5.01 -17.46
N ASN A 396 -0.70 5.92 -16.95
CA ASN A 396 0.11 6.83 -17.75
C ASN A 396 1.20 6.09 -18.53
N THR A 397 1.61 6.65 -19.66
CA THR A 397 2.72 6.13 -20.46
C THR A 397 3.99 5.97 -19.63
N LYS A 398 4.84 5.02 -20.04
CA LYS A 398 6.13 4.78 -19.40
C LYS A 398 7.26 5.64 -19.99
N ASP A 399 6.99 6.36 -21.07
CA ASP A 399 7.97 7.22 -21.76
C ASP A 399 7.93 8.65 -21.20
N ILE A 400 9.07 9.11 -20.67
CA ILE A 400 9.21 10.43 -20.03
C ILE A 400 9.02 11.56 -21.04
N THR A 401 9.56 11.43 -22.24
CA THR A 401 9.48 12.46 -23.28
C THR A 401 8.04 12.57 -23.77
N LEU A 402 7.41 11.43 -24.09
CA LEU A 402 6.00 11.41 -24.50
C LEU A 402 5.08 11.97 -23.42
N TYR A 403 5.34 11.66 -22.15
CA TYR A 403 4.59 12.21 -21.02
C TYR A 403 4.69 13.73 -20.96
N ILE A 404 5.91 14.29 -20.99
CA ILE A 404 6.13 15.74 -20.96
C ILE A 404 5.44 16.42 -22.15
N ASP A 405 5.67 15.92 -23.36
CA ASP A 405 5.11 16.50 -24.58
C ASP A 405 3.59 16.47 -24.58
N THR A 406 2.98 15.37 -24.13
CA THR A 406 1.51 15.22 -24.13
C THR A 406 0.85 16.13 -23.11
N ILE A 407 1.40 16.22 -21.89
CA ILE A 407 0.91 17.14 -20.88
C ILE A 407 1.08 18.60 -21.32
N SER A 408 2.16 18.94 -22.02
CA SER A 408 2.38 20.30 -22.54
C SER A 408 1.30 20.76 -23.52
N ARG A 409 0.65 19.82 -24.23
CA ARG A 409 -0.48 20.07 -25.14
C ARG A 409 -1.84 20.13 -24.43
N GLY A 410 -1.90 19.94 -23.11
CA GLY A 410 -3.15 19.89 -22.35
C GLY A 410 -3.92 18.57 -22.51
N GLU A 411 -3.23 17.51 -22.91
CA GLU A 411 -3.76 16.15 -23.06
C GLU A 411 -3.27 15.26 -21.92
N PHE A 412 -4.09 14.32 -21.44
CA PHE A 412 -3.63 13.34 -20.46
C PHE A 412 -2.77 12.27 -21.14
N ALA A 413 -1.60 12.01 -20.58
CA ALA A 413 -0.61 11.05 -21.09
C ALA A 413 -0.94 9.58 -20.76
N VAL A 414 -2.23 9.23 -20.78
CA VAL A 414 -2.72 7.87 -20.51
C VAL A 414 -2.42 6.96 -21.71
N GLU A 415 -1.98 5.73 -21.43
CA GLU A 415 -1.60 4.75 -22.45
C GLU A 415 -2.56 3.56 -22.45
N LYS A 416 -2.89 3.06 -21.25
CA LYS A 416 -3.74 1.87 -21.10
C LYS A 416 -4.61 1.93 -19.86
N GLY A 417 -5.69 1.15 -19.85
CA GLY A 417 -6.64 1.12 -18.77
C GLY A 417 -7.73 0.08 -18.99
N VAL A 418 -8.70 0.06 -18.08
CA VAL A 418 -9.87 -0.79 -18.14
C VAL A 418 -11.02 -0.13 -17.35
N ALA A 419 -12.24 -0.23 -17.88
CA ALA A 419 -13.47 0.11 -17.18
C ALA A 419 -14.09 -1.19 -16.65
N LEU A 420 -14.45 -1.21 -15.38
CA LEU A 420 -14.99 -2.40 -14.72
C LEU A 420 -16.52 -2.46 -14.88
N SER A 421 -17.01 -3.64 -15.23
CA SER A 421 -18.41 -4.02 -15.09
C SER A 421 -18.82 -4.15 -13.61
N ASP A 422 -20.12 -4.21 -13.34
CA ASP A 422 -20.63 -4.41 -11.97
C ASP A 422 -20.15 -5.74 -11.38
N SER A 423 -20.16 -6.81 -12.19
CA SER A 423 -19.62 -8.11 -11.79
C SER A 423 -18.12 -8.04 -11.45
N GLU A 424 -17.32 -7.32 -12.22
CA GLU A 424 -15.88 -7.18 -11.93
C GLU A 424 -15.61 -6.35 -10.66
N VAL A 425 -16.47 -5.39 -10.34
CA VAL A 425 -16.40 -4.67 -9.06
C VAL A 425 -16.66 -5.62 -7.88
N VAL A 426 -17.63 -6.53 -8.00
CA VAL A 426 -17.91 -7.58 -7.01
C VAL A 426 -16.72 -8.52 -6.85
N VAL A 427 -16.20 -9.07 -7.95
CA VAL A 427 -15.03 -9.98 -7.92
C VAL A 427 -13.82 -9.29 -7.27
N ARG A 428 -13.55 -8.05 -7.65
CA ARG A 428 -12.47 -7.25 -7.05
C ARG A 428 -12.61 -7.18 -5.53
N GLU A 429 -13.81 -6.90 -5.03
CA GLU A 429 -14.00 -6.70 -3.61
C GLU A 429 -13.94 -8.01 -2.80
N VAL A 430 -14.42 -9.11 -3.37
CA VAL A 430 -14.26 -10.46 -2.79
C VAL A 430 -12.76 -10.82 -2.68
N ILE A 431 -12.00 -10.64 -3.77
CA ILE A 431 -10.56 -10.91 -3.80
C ILE A 431 -9.82 -9.98 -2.83
N ASN A 432 -10.15 -8.69 -2.79
CA ASN A 432 -9.55 -7.74 -1.86
C ASN A 432 -9.84 -8.12 -0.40
N SER A 433 -11.06 -8.53 -0.08
CA SER A 433 -11.42 -8.98 1.27
C SER A 433 -10.55 -10.15 1.71
N LEU A 434 -10.42 -11.16 0.85
CA LEU A 434 -9.57 -12.32 1.12
C LEU A 434 -8.09 -11.92 1.28
N MET A 435 -7.55 -11.15 0.32
CA MET A 435 -6.13 -10.77 0.28
C MET A 435 -5.70 -9.83 1.42
N CYS A 436 -6.64 -9.07 2.00
CA CYS A 436 -6.37 -8.14 3.10
C CYS A 436 -6.73 -8.74 4.46
N ASN A 437 -7.90 -9.35 4.57
CA ASN A 437 -8.47 -9.72 5.86
C ASN A 437 -8.46 -11.24 6.09
N ARG A 438 -8.04 -12.04 5.09
CA ARG A 438 -7.90 -13.50 5.16
C ARG A 438 -9.24 -14.23 5.29
N PHE A 439 -10.33 -13.58 4.89
CA PHE A 439 -11.65 -14.18 4.82
C PHE A 439 -12.55 -13.51 3.77
N VAL A 440 -13.57 -14.25 3.39
CA VAL A 440 -14.73 -13.83 2.61
C VAL A 440 -15.95 -14.19 3.45
N LEU A 441 -16.70 -13.18 3.89
CA LEU A 441 -17.97 -13.35 4.60
C LEU A 441 -19.08 -12.76 3.74
N TRP A 442 -20.10 -13.55 3.42
CA TRP A 442 -21.11 -13.15 2.44
C TRP A 442 -21.95 -11.97 2.92
N ASP A 443 -22.40 -11.97 4.17
CA ASP A 443 -23.21 -10.90 4.77
C ASP A 443 -22.45 -9.55 4.82
N GLU A 444 -21.15 -9.59 5.08
CA GLU A 444 -20.31 -8.38 5.07
C GLU A 444 -20.17 -7.81 3.67
N LEU A 445 -19.99 -8.68 2.67
CA LEU A 445 -19.87 -8.28 1.28
C LEU A 445 -21.20 -7.76 0.74
N GLU A 446 -22.33 -8.37 1.11
CA GLU A 446 -23.67 -7.90 0.78
C GLU A 446 -23.88 -6.47 1.27
N THR A 447 -23.53 -6.19 2.52
CA THR A 447 -23.63 -4.84 3.10
C THR A 447 -22.77 -3.82 2.35
N VAL A 448 -21.57 -4.23 1.92
CA VAL A 448 -20.57 -3.32 1.32
C VAL A 448 -20.81 -3.08 -0.15
N LEU A 449 -21.30 -4.09 -0.86
CA LEU A 449 -21.56 -4.03 -2.30
C LEU A 449 -23.01 -3.61 -2.60
N GLY A 450 -23.93 -3.79 -1.65
CA GLY A 450 -25.37 -3.64 -1.91
C GLY A 450 -25.90 -4.69 -2.88
N VAL A 451 -25.31 -5.89 -2.88
CA VAL A 451 -25.64 -7.02 -3.77
C VAL A 451 -25.90 -8.24 -2.91
N ASP A 452 -27.02 -8.93 -3.15
CA ASP A 452 -27.41 -10.14 -2.43
C ASP A 452 -26.30 -11.21 -2.40
N ALA A 453 -26.11 -11.86 -1.25
CA ALA A 453 -25.10 -12.89 -1.05
C ALA A 453 -25.13 -14.02 -2.10
N ALA A 454 -26.32 -14.48 -2.52
CA ALA A 454 -26.44 -15.52 -3.54
C ALA A 454 -25.99 -15.03 -4.90
N GLU A 455 -26.27 -13.76 -5.23
CA GLU A 455 -25.79 -13.12 -6.45
C GLU A 455 -24.26 -12.92 -6.43
N ILE A 456 -23.68 -12.52 -5.29
CA ILE A 456 -22.23 -12.44 -5.12
C ILE A 456 -21.58 -13.80 -5.39
N ARG A 457 -22.09 -14.86 -4.75
CA ARG A 457 -21.60 -16.25 -4.94
C ARG A 457 -21.70 -16.67 -6.40
N ARG A 458 -22.80 -16.33 -7.08
CA ARG A 458 -22.99 -16.61 -8.50
C ARG A 458 -21.98 -15.86 -9.36
N ILE A 459 -21.71 -14.58 -9.10
CA ILE A 459 -20.75 -13.77 -9.86
C ILE A 459 -19.32 -14.32 -9.76
N VAL A 460 -18.89 -14.73 -8.57
CA VAL A 460 -17.54 -15.28 -8.35
C VAL A 460 -17.44 -16.77 -8.65
N HIS A 461 -18.50 -17.38 -9.18
CA HIS A 461 -18.59 -18.81 -9.49
C HIS A 461 -18.28 -19.71 -8.28
N PHE A 462 -18.68 -19.30 -7.07
CA PHE A 462 -18.38 -20.04 -5.85
C PHE A 462 -19.12 -21.38 -5.78
N ARG A 463 -18.39 -22.47 -5.58
CA ARG A 463 -18.90 -23.82 -5.34
C ARG A 463 -18.08 -24.52 -4.27
N ASP A 464 -18.72 -25.06 -3.24
CA ASP A 464 -18.02 -25.70 -2.11
C ASP A 464 -17.12 -26.87 -2.56
N GLU A 465 -17.55 -27.61 -3.58
CA GLU A 465 -16.83 -28.71 -4.21
C GLU A 465 -15.44 -28.30 -4.76
N ASP A 466 -15.27 -27.05 -5.20
CA ASP A 466 -14.00 -26.57 -5.75
C ASP A 466 -12.94 -26.36 -4.66
N PHE A 467 -13.34 -26.27 -3.39
CA PHE A 467 -12.44 -26.01 -2.25
C PHE A 467 -11.98 -27.26 -1.51
N VAL A 468 -12.53 -28.44 -1.81
CA VAL A 468 -12.23 -29.70 -1.09
C VAL A 468 -10.72 -29.93 -0.95
N GLY A 469 -9.96 -29.78 -2.03
CA GLY A 469 -8.51 -29.97 -1.99
C GLY A 469 -7.74 -28.94 -1.16
N LEU A 470 -8.27 -27.72 -0.97
CA LEU A 470 -7.69 -26.70 -0.09
C LEU A 470 -8.05 -26.96 1.38
N VAL A 471 -9.25 -27.51 1.63
CA VAL A 471 -9.70 -27.91 2.96
C VAL A 471 -8.92 -29.12 3.47
N ASP A 472 -8.77 -30.15 2.63
CA ASP A 472 -8.02 -31.37 2.95
C ASP A 472 -6.54 -31.07 3.29
N ASP A 473 -5.97 -30.07 2.61
CA ASP A 473 -4.61 -29.59 2.86
C ASP A 473 -4.52 -28.60 4.06
N GLY A 474 -5.64 -28.31 4.73
CA GLY A 474 -5.71 -27.43 5.89
C GLY A 474 -5.43 -25.96 5.58
N LEU A 475 -5.63 -25.51 4.34
CA LEU A 475 -5.36 -24.13 3.92
C LEU A 475 -6.55 -23.19 4.14
N VAL A 476 -7.76 -23.72 4.09
CA VAL A 476 -9.00 -22.94 4.28
C VAL A 476 -10.02 -23.70 5.11
N GLU A 477 -10.91 -22.97 5.72
CA GLU A 477 -12.17 -23.45 6.29
C GLU A 477 -13.31 -22.87 5.47
N VAL A 478 -14.27 -23.71 5.08
CA VAL A 478 -15.44 -23.31 4.29
C VAL A 478 -16.70 -23.64 5.06
N SER A 479 -17.66 -22.71 5.05
CA SER A 479 -18.97 -22.85 5.70
C SER A 479 -20.02 -22.07 4.91
N ASP A 480 -21.29 -22.20 5.28
CA ASP A 480 -22.38 -21.41 4.69
C ASP A 480 -22.18 -19.90 4.84
N GLN A 481 -21.44 -19.45 5.86
CA GLN A 481 -21.12 -18.04 6.08
C GLN A 481 -20.05 -17.49 5.13
N GLY A 482 -19.19 -18.37 4.58
CA GLY A 482 -18.08 -17.98 3.72
C GLY A 482 -16.82 -18.82 3.91
N VAL A 483 -15.69 -18.24 3.51
CA VAL A 483 -14.37 -18.88 3.48
C VAL A 483 -13.39 -18.14 4.36
N ARG A 484 -12.67 -18.87 5.21
CA ARG A 484 -11.61 -18.34 6.07
C ARG A 484 -10.29 -19.02 5.75
N VAL A 485 -9.23 -18.23 5.64
CA VAL A 485 -7.89 -18.75 5.37
C VAL A 485 -7.22 -19.10 6.69
N THR A 486 -6.66 -20.31 6.77
CA THR A 486 -5.99 -20.77 7.99
C THR A 486 -4.64 -20.08 8.19
N SER A 487 -4.02 -20.34 9.33
CA SER A 487 -2.67 -19.86 9.62
C SER A 487 -1.64 -20.39 8.61
N VAL A 488 -1.79 -21.60 8.10
CA VAL A 488 -0.94 -22.16 7.03
C VAL A 488 -1.35 -21.60 5.66
N GLY A 489 -2.66 -21.50 5.41
CA GLY A 489 -3.21 -21.00 4.15
C GLY A 489 -2.76 -19.60 3.73
N ARG A 490 -2.37 -18.75 4.70
CA ARG A 490 -1.91 -17.37 4.42
C ARG A 490 -0.71 -17.32 3.46
N PHE A 491 0.15 -18.33 3.48
CA PHE A 491 1.31 -18.42 2.58
C PHE A 491 0.90 -18.76 1.14
N PHE A 492 -0.31 -19.29 0.96
CA PHE A 492 -0.91 -19.68 -0.31
C PHE A 492 -2.12 -18.81 -0.66
N ILE A 493 -2.23 -17.61 -0.07
CA ILE A 493 -3.40 -16.73 -0.20
C ILE A 493 -3.75 -16.43 -1.67
N ARG A 494 -2.75 -16.34 -2.54
CA ARG A 494 -2.94 -16.14 -3.98
C ARG A 494 -3.61 -17.33 -4.67
N ASN A 495 -3.29 -18.56 -4.24
CA ASN A 495 -3.94 -19.76 -4.73
C ASN A 495 -5.40 -19.83 -4.28
N VAL A 496 -5.70 -19.37 -3.05
CA VAL A 496 -7.09 -19.27 -2.58
C VAL A 496 -7.85 -18.16 -3.32
N ALA A 497 -7.22 -17.01 -3.57
CA ALA A 497 -7.84 -15.89 -4.28
C ALA A 497 -8.29 -16.23 -5.70
N VAL A 498 -7.52 -17.08 -6.41
CA VAL A 498 -7.87 -17.59 -7.74
C VAL A 498 -9.22 -18.29 -7.76
N MET A 499 -9.63 -18.93 -6.66
CA MET A 499 -10.90 -19.64 -6.58
C MET A 499 -12.13 -18.72 -6.69
N PHE A 500 -11.93 -17.41 -6.55
CA PHE A 500 -12.96 -16.38 -6.70
C PHE A 500 -12.82 -15.57 -8.00
N ASP A 501 -11.91 -15.96 -8.90
CA ASP A 501 -11.63 -15.28 -10.16
C ASP A 501 -12.22 -16.07 -11.36
N PRO A 502 -13.42 -15.71 -11.85
CA PRO A 502 -14.05 -16.41 -12.97
C PRO A 502 -13.32 -16.18 -14.31
N ALA A 503 -12.45 -15.17 -14.40
CA ALA A 503 -11.68 -14.87 -15.60
C ALA A 503 -10.37 -15.69 -15.67
N PHE A 504 -9.93 -16.29 -14.56
CA PHE A 504 -8.73 -17.10 -14.54
C PHE A 504 -8.94 -18.44 -15.26
N LYS A 505 -8.38 -18.54 -16.47
CA LYS A 505 -8.27 -19.78 -17.24
C LYS A 505 -6.80 -20.20 -17.17
N GLY A 506 -6.49 -21.18 -16.33
CA GLY A 506 -5.11 -21.61 -16.08
C GLY A 506 -4.29 -21.83 -17.36
N GLY A 507 -2.96 -21.68 -17.26
CA GLY A 507 -2.03 -22.16 -18.30
C GLY A 507 -1.68 -21.24 -19.46
N ASN A 508 -2.07 -19.95 -19.49
CA ASN A 508 -1.75 -19.08 -20.65
C ASN A 508 -1.38 -17.60 -20.37
N LEU A 509 -0.94 -17.26 -19.16
CA LEU A 509 -0.50 -15.89 -18.83
C LEU A 509 0.84 -15.90 -18.09
N THR A 510 1.70 -14.91 -18.39
CA THR A 510 3.04 -14.70 -17.80
C THR A 510 2.95 -14.23 -16.35
N TYR A 511 2.44 -15.08 -15.46
CA TYR A 511 2.42 -14.84 -14.03
C TYR A 511 3.68 -15.36 -13.35
N SER A 512 4.16 -14.65 -12.33
CA SER A 512 5.17 -15.18 -11.41
C SER A 512 4.55 -16.28 -10.56
N LYS A 513 5.36 -17.25 -10.12
CA LYS A 513 4.85 -18.29 -9.22
C LYS A 513 4.37 -17.71 -7.87
N SER A 514 3.40 -18.37 -7.24
CA SER A 514 2.74 -17.93 -6.00
C SER A 514 3.56 -18.08 -4.73
N VAL A 515 4.60 -18.91 -4.75
CA VAL A 515 5.39 -19.29 -3.57
C VAL A 515 6.85 -18.91 -3.77
#